data_AF-A0A9D1LYH8-F1
#
_entry.id   AF-A0A9D1LYH8-F1
#
_cell.length_a   1.000
_cell.length_b   1.000
_cell.length_c   1.000
_cell.angle_alpha   90.00
_cell.angle_beta   90.00
_cell.angle_gamma   90.00
#
_symmetry.space_group_name_H-M   'P 1'
#
loop_
_entity.id
_entity.type
_entity.pdbx_description
1 polymer ?
#
loop_
_entity_poly.entity_id
_entity_poly.type
_entity_poly.pdbx_seq_one_letter_code
_entity_poly.pdbx_strand_id
1 'polypeptide(L)'
;MKNFVSNSAVKIICVILTPVISYMAIFSIIATMTNINQDIHNYDATSEQSNYITKEDYQMHSFLESDQCMELLTDDAYNICSLFSAYQMVDSSYLASYSADRSNLQVLVYSAKDNMNTSLYFNNRIQIEEGLSTVVEMTASYDPETTIVTKLVLDKELSKDDKYKAAFESYAYMNDYQNVFAATSIIFSLLFIVLLIFLCAGVGHKKNSDTVFLNFYNRIPIEIILAIYIAVLIFTARGIAEIYMMPYRYDGLKPLLPQTALLSVPPFLIINIILVPFIVSMAARIKASTNKVLPFWKNFLIPRLIHFICVQAKKAAIFIVKNSSAVFVGILSFLIYIIVNMFLIFSLASLKGVSVFLTIAFNIGVLIFICLFLSNLDRLRKETQALEKGEYALTDSNSYMLFFRKFAESLNHTKEGMSVALEKSIKSERFKTELITNVSHDLK
;
A
#
# COMPACT_ATOMS: atom_id res chain seq x y z
N MET A 1 -35.94 -5.08 -24.34
CA MET A 1 -34.55 -5.30 -23.85
C MET A 1 -33.45 -4.88 -24.84
N LYS A 2 -33.36 -5.43 -26.07
CA LYS A 2 -32.27 -5.09 -27.02
C LYS A 2 -32.11 -3.59 -27.31
N ASN A 3 -33.19 -2.84 -27.52
CA ASN A 3 -33.14 -1.40 -27.76
C ASN A 3 -32.64 -0.59 -26.54
N PHE A 4 -32.99 -1.02 -25.33
CA PHE A 4 -32.59 -0.37 -24.07
C PHE A 4 -31.12 -0.63 -23.73
N VAL A 5 -30.66 -1.87 -23.91
CA VAL A 5 -29.26 -2.30 -23.73
C VAL A 5 -28.33 -1.71 -24.80
N SER A 6 -28.86 -1.24 -25.93
CA SER A 6 -28.07 -0.62 -27.01
C SER A 6 -27.86 0.89 -26.87
N ASN A 7 -28.59 1.54 -25.95
CA ASN A 7 -28.56 3.00 -25.81
C ASN A 7 -27.34 3.47 -25.01
N SER A 8 -26.45 4.23 -25.64
CA SER A 8 -25.23 4.76 -25.02
C SER A 8 -25.50 5.71 -23.85
N ALA A 9 -26.57 6.51 -23.90
CA ALA A 9 -26.92 7.45 -22.83
C ALA A 9 -27.32 6.69 -21.54
N VAL A 10 -28.12 5.64 -21.69
CA VAL A 10 -28.52 4.77 -20.56
C VAL A 10 -27.30 4.10 -19.92
N LYS A 11 -26.34 3.63 -20.73
CA LYS A 11 -25.09 3.04 -20.21
C LYS A 11 -24.25 4.03 -19.42
N ILE A 12 -24.12 5.26 -19.90
CA ILE A 12 -23.35 6.31 -19.19
C ILE A 12 -24.01 6.61 -17.84
N ILE A 13 -25.33 6.78 -17.83
CA ILE A 13 -26.09 7.01 -16.59
C ILE A 13 -25.89 5.84 -15.63
N CYS A 14 -26.01 4.59 -16.10
CA CYS A 14 -25.78 3.41 -15.27
C CYS A 14 -24.35 3.36 -14.72
N VAL A 15 -23.32 3.67 -15.51
CA VAL A 15 -21.92 3.70 -15.04
C VAL A 15 -21.70 4.73 -13.93
N ILE A 16 -22.38 5.87 -13.99
CA ILE A 16 -22.30 6.92 -12.95
C ILE A 16 -23.10 6.54 -11.70
N LEU A 17 -24.27 5.91 -11.89
CA LEU A 17 -25.18 5.57 -10.80
C LEU A 17 -24.70 4.33 -10.00
N THR A 18 -24.03 3.38 -10.65
CA THR A 18 -23.57 2.14 -10.01
C THR A 18 -22.63 2.39 -8.81
N PRO A 19 -21.59 3.24 -8.88
CA PRO A 19 -20.76 3.59 -7.72
C PRO A 19 -21.55 4.23 -6.58
N VAL A 20 -22.53 5.10 -6.89
CA VAL A 20 -23.36 5.76 -5.86
C VAL A 20 -24.25 4.74 -5.15
N ILE A 21 -24.88 3.83 -5.89
CA ILE A 21 -25.71 2.76 -5.30
C ILE A 21 -24.86 1.79 -4.49
N SER A 22 -23.66 1.45 -4.99
CA SER A 22 -22.70 0.64 -4.24
C SER A 22 -22.29 1.30 -2.93
N TYR A 23 -22.09 2.62 -2.94
CA TYR A 23 -21.76 3.38 -1.74
C TYR A 23 -22.90 3.36 -0.73
N MET A 24 -24.15 3.57 -1.18
CA MET A 24 -25.33 3.49 -0.31
C MET A 24 -25.54 2.08 0.27
N ALA A 25 -25.23 1.03 -0.51
CA ALA A 25 -25.24 -0.34 -0.02
C ALA A 25 -24.20 -0.55 1.09
N ILE A 26 -22.93 -0.15 0.86
CA ILE A 26 -21.85 -0.31 1.84
C ILE A 26 -22.12 0.50 3.10
N PHE A 27 -22.59 1.74 2.97
CA PHE A 27 -23.00 2.57 4.10
C PHE A 27 -24.07 1.87 4.95
N SER A 28 -25.13 1.38 4.29
CA SER A 28 -26.23 0.68 4.98
C SER A 28 -25.74 -0.61 5.65
N ILE A 29 -24.85 -1.37 4.99
CA ILE A 29 -24.24 -2.60 5.55
C ILE A 29 -23.42 -2.27 6.78
N ILE A 30 -22.54 -1.26 6.71
CA ILE A 30 -21.73 -0.84 7.86
C ILE A 30 -22.63 -0.40 9.01
N ALA A 31 -23.64 0.42 8.74
CA ALA A 31 -24.62 0.84 9.76
C ALA A 31 -25.35 -0.35 10.41
N THR A 32 -25.78 -1.35 9.62
CA THR A 32 -26.40 -2.57 10.17
C THR A 32 -25.44 -3.41 11.00
N MET A 33 -24.18 -3.55 10.57
CA MET A 33 -23.17 -4.33 11.30
C MET A 33 -22.80 -3.67 12.62
N THR A 34 -22.65 -2.33 12.63
CA THR A 34 -22.44 -1.56 13.85
C THR A 34 -23.59 -1.77 14.83
N ASN A 35 -24.83 -1.75 14.36
CA ASN A 35 -26.00 -1.94 15.21
C ASN A 35 -26.10 -3.39 15.75
N ILE A 36 -25.91 -4.41 14.90
CA ILE A 36 -25.91 -5.82 15.35
C ILE A 36 -24.85 -6.06 16.43
N ASN A 37 -23.64 -5.54 16.26
CA ASN A 37 -22.58 -5.68 17.27
C ASN A 37 -22.92 -5.01 18.60
N GLN A 38 -23.79 -3.99 18.62
CA GLN A 38 -24.23 -3.35 19.85
C GLN A 38 -25.33 -4.16 20.58
N ASP A 39 -26.06 -5.02 19.87
CA ASP A 39 -27.20 -5.81 20.38
C ASP A 39 -26.83 -7.25 20.81
N ILE A 40 -25.58 -7.73 20.62
CA ILE A 40 -25.19 -9.14 20.86
C ILE A 40 -25.45 -9.60 22.32
N HIS A 41 -25.61 -8.68 23.27
CA HIS A 41 -25.93 -9.00 24.66
C HIS A 41 -27.42 -8.89 25.06
N ASN A 42 -28.33 -8.43 24.18
CA ASN A 42 -29.77 -8.38 24.45
C ASN A 42 -30.50 -9.61 23.91
N TYR A 43 -30.42 -10.71 24.65
CA TYR A 43 -31.32 -11.84 24.45
C TYR A 43 -32.71 -11.47 25.04
N ASP A 44 -33.75 -11.46 24.21
CA ASP A 44 -35.18 -11.27 24.54
C ASP A 44 -35.78 -9.83 24.61
N ALA A 45 -35.53 -9.02 23.57
CA ALA A 45 -36.16 -7.69 23.39
C ALA A 45 -37.71 -7.65 23.44
N THR A 46 -38.41 -8.75 23.10
CA THR A 46 -39.88 -8.78 23.04
C THR A 46 -40.58 -8.96 24.39
N SER A 47 -39.91 -9.49 25.42
CA SER A 47 -40.49 -9.63 26.77
C SER A 47 -40.07 -8.53 27.74
N GLU A 48 -38.95 -7.84 27.49
CA GLU A 48 -38.47 -6.75 28.36
C GLU A 48 -39.01 -5.37 27.98
N GLN A 49 -39.35 -5.12 26.71
CA GLN A 49 -39.97 -3.85 26.29
C GLN A 49 -41.28 -3.53 27.02
N SER A 50 -42.02 -4.53 27.50
CA SER A 50 -43.28 -4.31 28.24
C SER A 50 -43.09 -3.79 29.67
N ASN A 51 -41.86 -3.82 30.21
CA ASN A 51 -41.56 -3.35 31.56
C ASN A 51 -41.18 -1.86 31.63
N TYR A 52 -41.02 -1.18 30.49
CA TYR A 52 -40.58 0.22 30.43
C TYR A 52 -41.72 1.15 29.97
N ILE A 53 -41.85 2.30 30.63
CA ILE A 53 -42.96 3.26 30.47
C ILE A 53 -42.82 4.06 29.15
N THR A 54 -41.59 4.33 28.70
CA THR A 54 -41.33 5.06 27.46
C THR A 54 -40.28 4.36 26.60
N LYS A 55 -40.33 4.61 25.28
CA LYS A 55 -39.34 4.10 24.32
C LYS A 55 -37.93 4.64 24.62
N GLU A 56 -37.82 5.88 25.08
CA GLU A 56 -36.57 6.52 25.45
C GLU A 56 -35.93 5.86 26.69
N ASP A 57 -36.74 5.45 27.68
CA ASP A 57 -36.25 4.72 28.85
C ASP A 57 -35.65 3.35 28.48
N TYR A 58 -36.30 2.63 27.56
CA TYR A 58 -35.79 1.35 27.04
C TYR A 58 -34.49 1.54 26.26
N GLN A 59 -34.41 2.59 25.42
CA GLN A 59 -33.19 2.89 24.67
C GLN A 59 -32.04 3.29 25.58
N MET A 60 -32.32 4.04 26.66
CA MET A 60 -31.31 4.38 27.67
C MET A 60 -30.83 3.13 28.40
N HIS A 61 -31.73 2.24 28.83
CA HIS A 61 -31.36 0.95 29.43
C HIS A 61 -30.48 0.12 28.48
N SER A 62 -30.91 -0.04 27.24
CA SER A 62 -30.21 -0.80 26.21
C SER A 62 -28.84 -0.20 25.87
N PHE A 63 -28.70 1.14 25.88
CA PHE A 63 -27.41 1.80 25.72
C PHE A 63 -26.49 1.55 26.91
N LEU A 64 -27.03 1.65 28.12
CA LEU A 64 -26.29 1.46 29.37
C LEU A 64 -25.69 0.05 29.51
N GLU A 65 -26.36 -0.96 28.95
CA GLU A 65 -25.88 -2.35 28.88
C GLU A 65 -25.07 -2.66 27.60
N SER A 66 -25.02 -1.74 26.63
CA SER A 66 -24.30 -1.96 25.38
C SER A 66 -22.78 -1.99 25.58
N ASP A 67 -22.10 -2.79 24.75
CA ASP A 67 -20.63 -2.85 24.67
C ASP A 67 -20.02 -1.46 24.43
N GLN A 68 -20.72 -0.59 23.71
CA GLN A 68 -20.26 0.77 23.44
C GLN A 68 -20.18 1.61 24.72
N CYS A 69 -21.19 1.56 25.59
CA CYS A 69 -21.17 2.29 26.85
C CYS A 69 -20.14 1.69 27.81
N MET A 70 -20.09 0.35 27.90
CA MET A 70 -19.13 -0.36 28.73
C MET A 70 -17.67 -0.10 28.30
N GLU A 71 -17.39 -0.05 27.01
CA GLU A 71 -16.05 0.25 26.50
C GLU A 71 -15.64 1.70 26.82
N LEU A 72 -16.55 2.66 26.68
CA LEU A 72 -16.30 4.07 27.04
C LEU A 72 -16.02 4.25 28.53
N LEU A 73 -16.81 3.58 29.39
CA LEU A 73 -16.61 3.61 30.83
C LEU A 73 -15.31 2.91 31.24
N THR A 74 -14.98 1.79 30.62
CA THR A 74 -13.74 1.04 30.90
C THR A 74 -12.50 1.81 30.45
N ASP A 75 -12.57 2.53 29.32
CA ASP A 75 -11.46 3.34 28.81
C ASP A 75 -11.16 4.52 29.76
N ASP A 76 -12.19 5.21 30.23
CA ASP A 76 -12.05 6.25 31.25
C ASP A 76 -11.56 5.69 32.59
N ALA A 77 -12.05 4.50 32.98
CA ALA A 77 -11.54 3.79 34.16
C ALA A 77 -10.05 3.50 34.06
N TYR A 78 -9.58 3.04 32.90
CA TYR A 78 -8.17 2.76 32.64
C TYR A 78 -7.32 4.02 32.65
N ASN A 79 -7.78 5.09 31.99
CA ASN A 79 -7.10 6.38 31.98
C ASN A 79 -6.95 6.96 33.39
N ILE A 80 -8.02 6.93 34.19
CA ILE A 80 -7.99 7.39 35.58
C ILE A 80 -7.05 6.52 36.42
N CYS A 81 -7.18 5.19 36.35
CA CYS A 81 -6.32 4.26 37.10
C CYS A 81 -4.83 4.41 36.75
N SER A 82 -4.50 4.55 35.46
CA SER A 82 -3.12 4.71 35.01
C SER A 82 -2.51 6.03 35.50
N LEU A 83 -3.26 7.12 35.54
CA LEU A 83 -2.83 8.40 36.11
C LEU A 83 -2.50 8.29 37.60
N PHE A 84 -3.35 7.62 38.38
CA PHE A 84 -3.07 7.35 39.80
C PHE A 84 -1.81 6.51 40.00
N SER A 85 -1.59 5.51 39.13
CA SER A 85 -0.37 4.68 39.18
C SER A 85 0.91 5.44 38.80
N ALA A 86 0.81 6.48 37.97
CA ALA A 86 1.97 7.21 37.45
C ALA A 86 2.41 8.38 38.33
N TYR A 87 1.49 9.08 38.99
CA TYR A 87 1.77 10.37 39.65
C TYR A 87 1.69 10.37 41.18
N GLN A 88 1.35 9.25 41.81
CA GLN A 88 1.24 9.05 43.27
C GLN A 88 0.26 9.97 44.03
N MET A 89 -0.15 11.11 43.46
CA MET A 89 -1.26 11.96 43.89
C MET A 89 -1.82 12.70 42.67
N VAL A 90 -3.03 12.34 42.24
CA VAL A 90 -3.77 13.15 41.28
C VAL A 90 -4.39 14.32 42.05
N ASP A 91 -4.07 15.56 41.65
CA ASP A 91 -4.63 16.74 42.30
C ASP A 91 -6.16 16.78 42.15
N SER A 92 -6.84 17.16 43.22
CA SER A 92 -8.29 17.34 43.33
C SER A 92 -8.90 18.12 42.15
N SER A 93 -8.13 19.06 41.60
CA SER A 93 -8.48 19.93 40.48
C SER A 93 -8.57 19.20 39.13
N TYR A 94 -7.78 18.14 38.90
CA TYR A 94 -7.78 17.36 37.67
C TYR A 94 -8.90 16.30 37.66
N LEU A 95 -9.17 15.65 38.80
CA LEU A 95 -10.33 14.75 38.95
C LEU A 95 -11.66 15.51 38.91
N ALA A 96 -11.67 16.77 39.37
CA ALA A 96 -12.80 17.66 39.15
C ALA A 96 -13.05 17.94 37.65
N SER A 97 -12.08 17.76 36.75
CA SER A 97 -12.37 17.89 35.30
C SER A 97 -13.19 16.71 34.75
N TYR A 98 -13.10 15.53 35.37
CA TYR A 98 -13.89 14.34 35.02
C TYR A 98 -15.24 14.26 35.76
N SER A 99 -15.36 14.93 36.93
CA SER A 99 -16.50 14.81 37.85
C SER A 99 -17.21 16.13 38.21
N ALA A 100 -16.75 17.28 37.72
CA ALA A 100 -17.49 18.54 37.89
C ALA A 100 -18.72 18.57 37.00
N ASP A 101 -19.61 19.53 37.28
CA ASP A 101 -20.86 19.92 36.61
C ASP A 101 -20.86 20.05 35.05
N ARG A 102 -19.84 19.57 34.36
CA ARG A 102 -19.61 19.61 32.91
C ARG A 102 -19.73 18.24 32.21
N SER A 103 -19.70 17.12 32.94
CA SER A 103 -19.86 15.77 32.38
C SER A 103 -21.04 15.04 33.04
N ASN A 104 -21.60 14.05 32.34
CA ASN A 104 -22.64 13.13 32.82
C ASN A 104 -22.05 11.95 33.63
N LEU A 105 -20.73 11.95 33.86
CA LEU A 105 -19.98 10.88 34.49
C LEU A 105 -19.67 11.23 35.95
N GLN A 106 -20.09 10.36 36.86
CA GLN A 106 -19.71 10.43 38.27
C GLN A 106 -18.55 9.47 38.55
N VAL A 107 -17.50 9.97 39.19
CA VAL A 107 -16.29 9.19 39.51
C VAL A 107 -16.12 9.12 41.02
N LEU A 108 -16.04 7.90 41.56
CA LEU A 108 -15.74 7.63 42.96
C LEU A 108 -14.42 6.84 43.05
N VAL A 109 -13.45 7.35 43.80
CA VAL A 109 -12.16 6.68 44.00
C VAL A 109 -11.91 6.46 45.49
N TYR A 110 -11.62 5.22 45.88
CA TYR A 110 -11.33 4.87 47.28
C TYR A 110 -10.21 3.81 47.40
N SER A 111 -9.54 3.80 48.55
CA SER A 111 -8.52 2.80 48.88
C SER A 111 -9.15 1.59 49.57
N ALA A 112 -8.88 0.37 49.11
CA ALA A 112 -9.46 -0.86 49.67
C ALA A 112 -8.80 -1.32 50.98
N LYS A 113 -7.69 -0.70 51.41
CA LYS A 113 -7.00 -1.08 52.66
C LYS A 113 -7.78 -0.65 53.91
N ASP A 114 -8.57 0.42 53.80
CA ASP A 114 -9.44 0.90 54.84
C ASP A 114 -10.89 0.64 54.44
N ASN A 115 -11.50 -0.40 55.02
CA ASN A 115 -12.97 -0.51 55.10
C ASN A 115 -13.60 0.62 55.98
N MET A 116 -12.86 1.71 56.21
CA MET A 116 -13.29 2.92 56.91
C MET A 116 -12.77 4.16 56.16
N ASN A 117 -13.65 4.80 55.39
CA ASN A 117 -13.73 6.26 55.22
C ASN A 117 -12.44 7.06 54.96
N THR A 118 -11.50 6.54 54.18
CA THR A 118 -10.57 7.39 53.40
C THR A 118 -11.01 7.41 51.94
N SER A 119 -12.27 7.77 51.73
CA SER A 119 -12.77 8.25 50.44
C SER A 119 -12.11 9.59 50.15
N LEU A 120 -11.39 9.69 49.03
CA LEU A 120 -11.12 10.99 48.42
C LEU A 120 -12.46 11.46 47.84
N TYR A 121 -13.26 12.10 48.69
CA TYR A 121 -14.63 12.53 48.41
C TYR A 121 -14.70 13.42 47.16
N PHE A 122 -15.28 12.92 46.08
CA PHE A 122 -15.82 13.74 45.01
C PHE A 122 -17.27 13.34 44.75
N ASN A 123 -18.14 14.34 44.96
CA ASN A 123 -19.58 14.37 44.78
C ASN A 123 -20.44 13.49 45.72
N ASN A 124 -21.05 14.14 46.72
CA ASN A 124 -21.96 13.54 47.71
C ASN A 124 -23.38 13.27 47.14
N ARG A 125 -23.48 12.92 45.85
CA ARG A 125 -24.75 12.65 45.15
C ARG A 125 -24.92 11.20 44.73
N ILE A 126 -24.13 10.28 45.28
CA ILE A 126 -24.38 8.85 45.10
C ILE A 126 -25.49 8.44 46.07
N GLN A 127 -26.72 8.87 45.79
CA GLN A 127 -27.86 7.99 46.03
C GLN A 127 -27.86 7.06 44.82
N ILE A 128 -27.35 5.84 44.98
CA ILE A 128 -27.67 4.77 44.04
C ILE A 128 -29.17 4.56 44.22
N GLU A 129 -29.99 5.32 43.50
CA GLU A 129 -31.40 4.99 43.38
C GLU A 129 -31.46 3.60 42.75
N GLU A 130 -32.19 2.69 43.39
CA GLU A 130 -32.46 1.36 42.84
C GLU A 130 -33.23 1.53 41.53
N GLY A 131 -32.50 1.56 40.42
CA GLY A 131 -33.06 1.63 39.07
C GLY A 131 -32.18 2.38 38.08
N LEU A 132 -31.53 1.63 37.19
CA LEU A 132 -30.89 2.09 35.95
C LEU A 132 -29.70 3.07 36.08
N SER A 133 -28.61 2.66 36.71
CA SER A 133 -27.29 3.26 36.50
C SER A 133 -26.25 2.17 36.20
N THR A 134 -25.48 2.30 35.12
CA THR A 134 -24.36 1.38 34.84
C THR A 134 -23.19 1.76 35.70
N VAL A 135 -22.67 0.77 36.42
CA VAL A 135 -21.53 0.91 37.30
C VAL A 135 -20.37 0.10 36.75
N VAL A 136 -19.25 0.76 36.47
CA VAL A 136 -17.99 0.08 36.16
C VAL A 136 -17.04 0.26 37.33
N GLU A 137 -16.66 -0.86 37.94
CA GLU A 137 -15.65 -0.91 39.00
C GLU A 137 -14.34 -1.48 38.42
N MET A 138 -13.27 -0.72 38.56
CA MET A 138 -11.94 -1.14 38.14
C MET A 138 -10.96 -0.99 39.30
N THR A 139 -10.23 -2.06 39.57
CA THR A 139 -9.30 -2.15 40.69
C THR A 139 -7.87 -2.15 40.17
N ALA A 140 -7.06 -1.21 40.62
CA ALA A 140 -5.64 -1.14 40.32
C ALA A 140 -4.82 -1.38 41.60
N SER A 141 -3.90 -2.36 41.57
CA SER A 141 -2.96 -2.62 42.65
C SER A 141 -1.63 -1.98 42.32
N TYR A 142 -1.19 -1.03 43.14
CA TYR A 142 0.05 -0.29 42.93
C TYR A 142 1.23 -0.86 43.74
N ASP A 143 0.94 -1.36 44.94
CA ASP A 143 1.87 -2.04 45.85
C ASP A 143 1.15 -3.29 46.41
N PRO A 144 1.82 -4.32 46.96
CA PRO A 144 1.16 -5.48 47.59
C PRO A 144 0.20 -5.07 48.73
N GLU A 145 0.36 -3.84 49.23
CA GLU A 145 -0.33 -3.30 50.38
C GLU A 145 -1.33 -2.17 50.07
N THR A 146 -1.39 -1.65 48.83
CA THR A 146 -2.32 -0.57 48.47
C THR A 146 -3.08 -0.88 47.19
N THR A 147 -4.40 -1.02 47.34
CA THR A 147 -5.33 -1.29 46.25
C THR A 147 -6.28 -0.12 46.13
N ILE A 148 -6.33 0.51 44.95
CA ILE A 148 -7.24 1.61 44.66
C ILE A 148 -8.38 1.04 43.83
N VAL A 149 -9.62 1.34 44.24
CA VAL A 149 -10.83 1.01 43.50
C VAL A 149 -11.41 2.30 42.93
N THR A 150 -11.60 2.30 41.61
CA THR A 150 -12.26 3.38 40.87
C THR A 150 -13.63 2.86 40.44
N LYS A 151 -14.69 3.51 40.91
CA LYS A 151 -16.08 3.24 40.55
C LYS A 151 -16.61 4.40 39.72
N LEU A 152 -17.04 4.09 38.51
CA LEU A 152 -17.62 5.04 37.56
C LEU A 152 -19.12 4.77 37.44
N VAL A 153 -19.92 5.81 37.56
CA VAL A 153 -21.38 5.76 37.44
C VAL A 153 -21.83 6.78 36.41
N LEU A 154 -22.62 6.36 35.44
CA LEU A 154 -23.18 7.25 34.41
C LEU A 154 -24.58 7.74 34.81
N ASP A 155 -24.83 9.04 34.68
CA ASP A 155 -26.14 9.65 34.96
C ASP A 155 -27.22 9.18 33.96
N LYS A 156 -28.41 8.88 34.47
CA LYS A 156 -29.55 8.39 33.67
C LYS A 156 -30.10 9.42 32.68
N GLU A 157 -30.14 10.70 33.04
CA GLU A 157 -30.80 11.74 32.21
C GLU A 157 -29.85 12.52 31.29
N LEU A 158 -28.58 12.10 31.14
CA LEU A 158 -27.53 12.69 30.28
C LEU A 158 -27.72 14.20 29.95
N SER A 159 -27.80 15.03 30.99
CA SER A 159 -28.18 16.45 30.86
C SER A 159 -27.11 17.32 30.20
N LYS A 160 -25.84 16.88 30.21
CA LYS A 160 -24.68 17.63 29.70
C LYS A 160 -24.32 17.21 28.28
N ASP A 161 -23.87 18.18 27.48
CA ASP A 161 -23.39 17.94 26.12
C ASP A 161 -21.95 17.41 26.14
N ASP A 162 -21.82 16.10 26.29
CA ASP A 162 -20.54 15.40 26.40
C ASP A 162 -20.47 14.16 25.50
N LYS A 163 -19.33 13.47 25.54
CA LYS A 163 -19.09 12.27 24.73
C LYS A 163 -20.10 11.14 24.99
N TYR A 164 -20.68 11.06 26.20
CA TYR A 164 -21.67 10.04 26.56
C TYR A 164 -23.03 10.37 25.97
N LYS A 165 -23.45 11.64 26.01
CA LYS A 165 -24.67 12.09 25.33
C LYS A 165 -24.57 11.90 23.81
N ALA A 166 -23.44 12.28 23.20
CA ALA A 166 -23.22 12.05 21.77
C ALA A 166 -23.19 10.55 21.39
N ALA A 167 -22.67 9.69 22.28
CA ALA A 167 -22.69 8.24 22.10
C ALA A 167 -24.12 7.68 22.19
N PHE A 168 -24.91 8.14 23.17
CA PHE A 168 -26.31 7.77 23.34
C PHE A 168 -27.17 8.25 22.17
N GLU A 169 -27.06 9.50 21.74
CA GLU A 169 -27.80 10.04 20.58
C GLU A 169 -27.47 9.25 19.30
N SER A 170 -26.20 8.89 19.10
CA SER A 170 -25.78 8.04 17.99
C SER A 170 -26.37 6.62 18.11
N TYR A 171 -26.41 6.05 19.31
CA TYR A 171 -27.00 4.73 19.56
C TYR A 171 -28.51 4.73 19.32
N ALA A 172 -29.23 5.70 19.90
CA ALA A 172 -30.66 5.88 19.72
C ALA A 172 -31.03 6.07 18.24
N TYR A 173 -30.26 6.88 17.50
CA TYR A 173 -30.44 7.04 16.06
C TYR A 173 -30.19 5.74 15.29
N MET A 174 -29.14 4.98 15.60
CA MET A 174 -28.88 3.69 14.95
C MET A 174 -30.00 2.68 15.21
N ASN A 175 -30.51 2.63 16.45
CA ASN A 175 -31.58 1.74 16.86
C ASN A 175 -32.93 2.10 16.21
N ASP A 176 -33.29 3.38 16.20
CA ASP A 176 -34.53 3.88 15.57
C ASP A 176 -34.63 3.52 14.08
N TYR A 177 -33.49 3.54 13.39
CA TYR A 177 -33.41 3.28 11.96
C TYR A 177 -32.84 1.89 11.62
N GLN A 178 -32.71 0.97 12.59
CA GLN A 178 -32.13 -0.38 12.38
C GLN A 178 -32.79 -1.13 11.21
N ASN A 179 -34.12 -1.21 11.24
CA ASN A 179 -34.92 -1.87 10.21
C ASN A 179 -34.81 -1.16 8.86
N VAL A 180 -34.67 0.16 8.87
CA VAL A 180 -34.49 0.96 7.65
C VAL A 180 -33.13 0.66 7.03
N PHE A 181 -32.04 0.67 7.82
CA PHE A 181 -30.70 0.31 7.33
C PHE A 181 -30.64 -1.13 6.82
N ALA A 182 -31.30 -2.07 7.50
CA ALA A 182 -31.41 -3.46 7.06
C ALA A 182 -32.11 -3.55 5.70
N ALA A 183 -33.28 -2.93 5.56
CA ALA A 183 -34.03 -2.91 4.31
C ALA A 183 -33.27 -2.22 3.18
N THR A 184 -32.66 -1.05 3.42
CA THR A 184 -31.89 -0.32 2.42
C THR A 184 -30.63 -1.08 1.99
N SER A 185 -29.97 -1.80 2.90
CA SER A 185 -28.80 -2.63 2.58
C SER A 185 -29.15 -3.71 1.55
N ILE A 186 -30.30 -4.37 1.71
CA ILE A 186 -30.79 -5.42 0.81
C ILE A 186 -31.17 -4.81 -0.53
N ILE A 187 -31.96 -3.72 -0.51
CA ILE A 187 -32.45 -3.06 -1.72
C ILE A 187 -31.28 -2.53 -2.58
N PHE A 188 -30.34 -1.80 -1.98
CA PHE A 188 -29.21 -1.24 -2.71
C PHE A 188 -28.23 -2.32 -3.19
N SER A 189 -28.03 -3.39 -2.42
CA SER A 189 -27.19 -4.53 -2.86
C SER A 189 -27.80 -5.25 -4.06
N LEU A 190 -29.12 -5.52 -4.03
CA LEU A 190 -29.83 -6.11 -5.16
C LEU A 190 -29.80 -5.19 -6.39
N LEU A 191 -30.05 -3.89 -6.19
CA LEU A 191 -30.01 -2.90 -7.26
C LEU A 191 -28.61 -2.79 -7.88
N PHE A 192 -27.56 -2.82 -7.06
CA PHE A 192 -26.16 -2.84 -7.51
C PHE A 192 -25.88 -4.06 -8.39
N ILE A 193 -26.28 -5.26 -7.95
CA ILE A 193 -26.11 -6.51 -8.71
C ILE A 193 -26.85 -6.43 -10.05
N VAL A 194 -28.10 -5.96 -10.06
CA VAL A 194 -28.90 -5.81 -11.28
C VAL A 194 -28.25 -4.84 -12.26
N LEU A 195 -27.76 -3.70 -11.77
CA LEU A 195 -27.05 -2.71 -12.61
C LEU A 195 -25.73 -3.26 -13.14
N LEU A 196 -24.99 -4.01 -12.33
CA LEU A 196 -23.72 -4.61 -12.73
C LEU A 196 -23.95 -5.69 -13.81
N ILE A 197 -24.97 -6.53 -13.66
CA ILE A 197 -25.40 -7.49 -14.68
C ILE A 197 -25.80 -6.75 -15.96
N PHE A 198 -26.59 -5.68 -15.85
CA PHE A 198 -26.99 -4.86 -17.00
C PHE A 198 -25.78 -4.26 -17.73
N LEU A 199 -24.82 -3.70 -17.00
CA LEU A 199 -23.59 -3.14 -17.56
C LEU A 199 -22.78 -4.22 -18.28
N CYS A 200 -22.53 -5.36 -17.63
CA CYS A 200 -21.81 -6.52 -18.20
C CYS A 200 -22.50 -7.07 -19.46
N ALA A 201 -23.83 -7.23 -19.45
CA ALA A 201 -24.60 -7.68 -20.60
C ALA A 201 -24.57 -6.65 -21.75
N GLY A 202 -24.58 -5.36 -21.40
CA GLY A 202 -24.55 -4.24 -22.34
C GLY A 202 -23.19 -3.99 -23.00
N VAL A 203 -22.10 -4.54 -22.45
CA VAL A 203 -20.77 -4.33 -23.01
C VAL A 203 -20.67 -4.90 -24.43
N GLY A 204 -20.11 -4.09 -25.33
CA GLY A 204 -19.83 -4.46 -26.71
C GLY A 204 -21.03 -4.40 -27.66
N HIS A 205 -22.26 -4.21 -27.18
CA HIS A 205 -23.42 -4.01 -28.04
C HIS A 205 -23.55 -2.54 -28.46
N LYS A 206 -23.57 -2.27 -29.77
CA LYS A 206 -23.93 -0.96 -30.34
C LYS A 206 -25.25 -1.08 -31.09
N LYS A 207 -26.05 -0.01 -31.11
CA LYS A 207 -27.32 0.03 -31.86
C LYS A 207 -27.03 -0.28 -33.34
N ASN A 208 -27.71 -1.30 -33.89
CA ASN A 208 -27.62 -1.78 -35.27
C ASN A 208 -26.31 -2.49 -35.69
N SER A 209 -25.52 -3.07 -34.78
CA SER A 209 -24.41 -3.98 -35.16
C SER A 209 -24.27 -5.16 -34.21
N ASP A 210 -24.26 -6.38 -34.77
CA ASP A 210 -23.99 -7.62 -34.03
C ASP A 210 -22.50 -7.83 -33.69
N THR A 211 -21.62 -6.92 -34.16
CA THR A 211 -20.19 -6.97 -33.88
C THR A 211 -19.84 -6.29 -32.56
N VAL A 212 -19.08 -7.01 -31.73
CA VAL A 212 -18.63 -6.56 -30.41
C VAL A 212 -17.58 -5.46 -30.57
N PHE A 213 -17.94 -4.20 -30.28
CA PHE A 213 -16.99 -3.08 -30.30
C PHE A 213 -16.27 -2.93 -28.96
N LEU A 214 -14.94 -2.87 -29.02
CA LEU A 214 -14.06 -2.62 -27.86
C LEU A 214 -13.77 -1.11 -27.75
N ASN A 215 -14.15 -0.50 -26.62
CA ASN A 215 -13.80 0.91 -26.31
C ASN A 215 -12.29 1.12 -26.15
N PHE A 216 -11.83 2.39 -26.22
CA PHE A 216 -10.42 2.78 -25.99
C PHE A 216 -9.86 2.23 -24.67
N TYR A 217 -10.66 2.22 -23.61
CA TYR A 217 -10.32 1.64 -22.30
C TYR A 217 -9.91 0.15 -22.38
N ASN A 218 -10.44 -0.61 -23.35
CA ASN A 218 -10.09 -2.02 -23.54
C ASN A 218 -8.75 -2.23 -24.27
N ARG A 219 -8.10 -1.16 -24.76
CA ARG A 219 -6.73 -1.22 -25.31
C ARG A 219 -5.67 -1.25 -24.22
N ILE A 220 -5.97 -0.74 -23.03
CA ILE A 220 -5.05 -0.79 -21.89
C ILE A 220 -4.91 -2.26 -21.46
N PRO A 221 -3.70 -2.79 -21.23
CA PRO A 221 -3.51 -4.12 -20.67
C PRO A 221 -4.25 -4.26 -19.33
N ILE A 222 -4.97 -5.37 -19.16
CA ILE A 222 -5.78 -5.60 -17.96
C ILE A 222 -4.91 -5.66 -16.70
N GLU A 223 -3.64 -6.07 -16.80
CA GLU A 223 -2.72 -6.09 -15.66
C GLU A 223 -2.38 -4.68 -15.17
N ILE A 224 -2.37 -3.66 -16.04
CA ILE A 224 -2.15 -2.26 -15.61
C ILE A 224 -3.36 -1.77 -14.82
N ILE A 225 -4.57 -2.06 -15.30
CA ILE A 225 -5.81 -1.70 -14.61
C ILE A 225 -5.88 -2.42 -13.25
N LEU A 226 -5.52 -3.71 -13.23
CA LEU A 226 -5.46 -4.52 -12.01
C LEU A 226 -4.41 -3.98 -11.03
N ALA A 227 -3.22 -3.60 -11.50
CA ALA A 227 -2.17 -3.03 -10.67
C ALA A 227 -2.60 -1.70 -10.03
N ILE A 228 -3.25 -0.81 -10.80
CA ILE A 228 -3.82 0.44 -10.29
C ILE A 228 -4.90 0.13 -9.24
N TYR A 229 -5.79 -0.83 -9.51
CA TYR A 229 -6.82 -1.23 -8.56
C TYR A 229 -6.23 -1.76 -7.24
N ILE A 230 -5.22 -2.64 -7.31
CA ILE A 230 -4.52 -3.16 -6.12
C ILE A 230 -3.81 -2.03 -5.36
N ALA A 231 -3.15 -1.10 -6.06
CA ALA A 231 -2.48 0.04 -5.43
C ALA A 231 -3.48 0.93 -4.67
N VAL A 232 -4.64 1.22 -5.28
CA VAL A 232 -5.70 1.99 -4.62
C VAL A 232 -6.27 1.23 -3.44
N LEU A 233 -6.52 -0.07 -3.55
CA LEU A 233 -6.97 -0.91 -2.43
C LEU A 233 -6.01 -0.86 -1.24
N ILE A 234 -4.70 -0.99 -1.48
CA ILE A 234 -3.68 -0.93 -0.42
C ILE A 234 -3.67 0.46 0.22
N PHE A 235 -3.70 1.52 -0.59
CA PHE A 235 -3.71 2.89 -0.09
C PHE A 235 -4.96 3.19 0.75
N THR A 236 -6.15 2.78 0.29
CA THR A 236 -7.40 2.95 1.04
C THR A 236 -7.42 2.11 2.30
N ALA A 237 -6.92 0.86 2.27
CA ALA A 237 -6.84 0.02 3.45
C ALA A 237 -5.90 0.60 4.52
N ARG A 238 -4.77 1.17 4.09
CA ARG A 238 -3.86 1.92 4.98
C ARG A 238 -4.51 3.19 5.54
N GLY A 239 -5.25 3.94 4.71
CA GLY A 239 -5.98 5.12 5.16
C GLY A 239 -7.05 4.77 6.20
N ILE A 240 -7.83 3.72 5.96
CA ILE A 240 -8.82 3.21 6.93
C ILE A 240 -8.12 2.78 8.21
N ALA A 241 -7.02 2.02 8.12
CA ALA A 241 -6.25 1.61 9.30
C ALA A 241 -5.73 2.82 10.10
N GLU A 242 -5.22 3.87 9.46
CA GLU A 242 -4.82 5.10 10.16
C GLU A 242 -6.01 5.83 10.80
N ILE A 243 -7.19 5.86 10.17
CA ILE A 243 -8.41 6.42 10.78
C ILE A 243 -8.80 5.64 12.05
N TYR A 244 -8.75 4.32 12.02
CA TYR A 244 -9.00 3.48 13.20
C TYR A 244 -7.92 3.63 14.29
N MET A 245 -6.66 3.88 13.89
CA MET A 245 -5.53 4.01 14.80
C MET A 245 -5.30 5.45 15.30
N MET A 246 -5.94 6.46 14.70
CA MET A 246 -5.78 7.88 15.06
C MET A 246 -6.19 8.17 16.51
N PRO A 247 -7.32 7.68 17.03
CA PRO A 247 -7.71 7.88 18.44
C PRO A 247 -6.66 7.34 19.43
N TYR A 248 -6.09 6.16 19.14
CA TYR A 248 -5.03 5.54 19.96
C TYR A 248 -3.75 6.38 20.04
N ARG A 249 -3.42 7.19 19.02
CA ARG A 249 -2.14 7.92 18.93
C ARG A 249 -2.17 9.32 19.52
N TYR A 250 -3.32 10.00 19.50
CA TYR A 250 -3.42 11.41 19.87
C TYR A 250 -4.10 11.64 21.22
N ASP A 251 -5.16 10.90 21.53
CA ASP A 251 -5.94 11.14 22.75
C ASP A 251 -5.95 9.93 23.71
N GLY A 252 -5.27 8.82 23.35
CA GLY A 252 -5.29 7.58 24.13
C GLY A 252 -6.65 6.85 24.15
N LEU A 253 -7.69 7.50 23.63
CA LEU A 253 -9.04 6.99 23.52
C LEU A 253 -9.15 5.91 22.45
N LYS A 254 -9.89 4.84 22.75
CA LYS A 254 -10.28 3.87 21.73
C LYS A 254 -11.23 4.52 20.71
N PRO A 255 -11.19 4.12 19.42
CA PRO A 255 -12.10 4.63 18.41
C PRO A 255 -13.54 4.34 18.82
N LEU A 256 -14.39 5.38 18.90
CA LEU A 256 -15.84 5.19 18.98
C LEU A 256 -16.27 4.32 17.78
N LEU A 257 -16.62 3.06 18.05
CA LEU A 257 -16.89 2.04 17.03
C LEU A 257 -17.93 2.49 15.97
N PRO A 258 -18.99 3.27 16.30
CA PRO A 258 -19.95 3.73 15.30
C PRO A 258 -19.46 4.92 14.46
N GLN A 259 -18.87 5.93 15.11
CA GLN A 259 -18.49 7.18 14.43
C GLN A 259 -17.26 6.99 13.54
N THR A 260 -16.30 6.17 13.96
CA THR A 260 -15.10 5.83 13.16
C THR A 260 -15.42 4.91 11.99
N ALA A 261 -16.38 4.00 12.13
CA ALA A 261 -16.88 3.18 11.03
C ALA A 261 -17.54 4.02 9.93
N LEU A 262 -18.26 5.08 10.29
CA LEU A 262 -18.88 5.98 9.32
C LEU A 262 -17.86 6.84 8.53
N LEU A 263 -16.77 7.22 9.18
CA LEU A 263 -15.64 7.91 8.55
C LEU A 263 -14.87 7.02 7.56
N SER A 264 -15.02 5.69 7.64
CA SER A 264 -14.41 4.75 6.70
C SER A 264 -15.15 4.64 5.35
N VAL A 265 -16.39 5.14 5.26
CA VAL A 265 -17.27 4.99 4.08
C VAL A 265 -16.78 5.78 2.83
N PRO A 266 -16.30 7.03 2.91
CA PRO A 266 -15.84 7.78 1.74
C PRO A 266 -14.70 7.11 0.95
N PRO A 267 -13.66 6.50 1.57
CA PRO A 267 -12.68 5.68 0.87
C PRO A 267 -13.26 4.52 0.03
N PHE A 268 -14.36 3.90 0.47
CA PHE A 268 -15.02 2.83 -0.29
C PHE A 268 -15.65 3.32 -1.60
N LEU A 269 -16.05 4.60 -1.69
CA LEU A 269 -16.53 5.18 -2.94
C LEU A 269 -15.44 5.16 -4.02
N ILE A 270 -14.19 5.50 -3.64
CA ILE A 270 -13.04 5.54 -4.55
C ILE A 270 -12.73 4.14 -5.09
N ILE A 271 -12.76 3.12 -4.22
CA ILE A 271 -12.57 1.72 -4.63
C ILE A 271 -13.62 1.31 -5.67
N ASN A 272 -14.90 1.64 -5.42
CA ASN A 272 -16.00 1.27 -6.30
C ASN A 272 -15.97 1.97 -7.66
N ILE A 273 -15.57 3.24 -7.71
CA ILE A 273 -15.38 3.99 -8.96
C ILE A 273 -14.39 3.29 -9.90
N ILE A 274 -13.38 2.60 -9.36
CA ILE A 274 -12.37 1.88 -10.14
C ILE A 274 -12.79 0.43 -10.40
N LEU A 275 -13.44 -0.21 -9.43
CA LEU A 275 -13.92 -1.60 -9.52
C LEU A 275 -14.93 -1.79 -10.67
N VAL A 276 -15.91 -0.90 -10.80
CA VAL A 276 -16.97 -1.03 -11.82
C VAL A 276 -16.39 -1.02 -13.24
N PRO A 277 -15.55 -0.04 -13.65
CA PRO A 277 -14.85 -0.09 -14.94
C PRO A 277 -13.96 -1.32 -15.12
N PHE A 278 -13.30 -1.81 -14.06
CA PHE A 278 -12.48 -3.02 -14.13
C PHE A 278 -13.34 -4.26 -14.46
N ILE A 279 -14.45 -4.48 -13.74
CA ILE A 279 -15.38 -5.59 -13.99
C ILE A 279 -15.96 -5.49 -15.41
N VAL A 280 -16.39 -4.30 -15.82
CA VAL A 280 -16.94 -4.04 -17.16
C VAL A 280 -15.89 -4.32 -18.26
N SER A 281 -14.62 -3.95 -18.06
CA SER A 281 -13.54 -4.25 -19.00
C SER A 281 -13.22 -5.75 -19.04
N MET A 282 -13.25 -6.44 -17.90
CA MET A 282 -13.07 -7.88 -17.84
C MET A 282 -14.20 -8.60 -18.59
N ALA A 283 -15.45 -8.22 -18.36
CA ALA A 283 -16.62 -8.74 -19.08
C ALA A 283 -16.51 -8.49 -20.59
N ALA A 284 -16.03 -7.32 -21.02
CA ALA A 284 -15.77 -7.00 -22.42
C ALA A 284 -14.81 -8.00 -23.08
N ARG A 285 -13.73 -8.34 -22.37
CA ARG A 285 -12.65 -9.19 -22.86
C ARG A 285 -13.04 -10.66 -22.88
N ILE A 286 -13.74 -11.13 -21.84
CA ILE A 286 -14.32 -12.48 -21.81
C ILE A 286 -15.22 -12.65 -23.03
N LYS A 287 -16.14 -11.71 -23.26
CA LYS A 287 -17.06 -11.74 -24.41
C LYS A 287 -16.34 -11.65 -25.77
N ALA A 288 -15.30 -10.82 -25.88
CA ALA A 288 -14.48 -10.73 -27.10
C ALA A 288 -13.71 -12.02 -27.40
N SER A 289 -13.25 -12.73 -26.36
CA SER A 289 -12.61 -14.03 -26.48
C SER A 289 -13.60 -15.13 -26.87
N THR A 290 -14.77 -15.19 -26.22
CA THR A 290 -15.82 -16.18 -26.54
C THR A 290 -16.30 -16.05 -27.98
N ASN A 291 -16.43 -14.82 -28.49
CA ASN A 291 -16.83 -14.55 -29.87
C ASN A 291 -15.67 -14.66 -30.89
N LYS A 292 -14.50 -15.18 -30.49
CA LYS A 292 -13.29 -15.36 -31.32
C LYS A 292 -12.78 -14.08 -32.02
N VAL A 293 -13.21 -12.90 -31.58
CA VAL A 293 -12.81 -11.61 -32.16
C VAL A 293 -11.37 -11.27 -31.79
N LEU A 294 -10.94 -11.63 -30.57
CA LEU A 294 -9.58 -11.42 -30.09
C LEU A 294 -9.16 -12.57 -29.16
N PRO A 295 -7.97 -13.17 -29.33
CA PRO A 295 -7.46 -14.14 -28.36
C PRO A 295 -7.28 -13.46 -27.01
N PHE A 296 -7.88 -14.01 -25.94
CA PHE A 296 -7.82 -13.49 -24.57
C PHE A 296 -6.39 -13.08 -24.15
N TRP A 297 -5.41 -13.88 -24.57
CA TRP A 297 -4.00 -13.81 -24.18
C TRP A 297 -3.16 -12.79 -24.95
N LYS A 298 -3.63 -12.26 -26.09
CA LYS A 298 -2.79 -11.40 -26.97
C LYS A 298 -2.50 -10.02 -26.38
N ASN A 299 -3.30 -9.58 -25.40
CA ASN A 299 -3.20 -8.27 -24.74
C ASN A 299 -2.72 -8.33 -23.28
N PHE A 300 -2.32 -9.51 -22.79
CA PHE A 300 -1.61 -9.63 -21.52
C PHE A 300 -0.13 -9.27 -21.71
N LEU A 301 0.43 -8.48 -20.81
CA LEU A 301 1.84 -8.13 -20.72
C LEU A 301 2.66 -9.32 -20.24
N ILE A 302 2.14 -10.16 -19.35
CA ILE A 302 2.89 -11.30 -18.78
C ILE A 302 3.41 -12.26 -19.87
N PRO A 303 2.60 -12.75 -20.84
CA PRO A 303 3.10 -13.59 -21.92
C PRO A 303 4.12 -12.88 -22.81
N ARG A 304 3.94 -11.57 -23.06
CA ARG A 304 4.90 -10.77 -23.84
C ARG A 304 6.22 -10.60 -23.11
N LEU A 305 6.18 -10.36 -21.80
CA LEU A 305 7.34 -10.23 -20.94
C LEU A 305 8.08 -11.56 -20.83
N ILE A 306 7.38 -12.67 -20.59
CA ILE A 306 7.96 -14.02 -20.57
C ILE A 306 8.60 -14.34 -21.91
N HIS A 307 7.90 -14.11 -23.03
CA HIS A 307 8.47 -14.33 -24.36
C HIS A 307 9.72 -13.48 -24.59
N PHE A 308 9.70 -12.20 -24.22
CA PHE A 308 10.84 -11.31 -24.32
C PHE A 308 12.02 -11.82 -23.47
N ILE A 309 11.79 -12.15 -22.20
CA ILE A 309 12.81 -12.71 -21.30
C ILE A 309 13.39 -14.01 -21.88
N CYS A 310 12.55 -14.93 -22.36
CA CYS A 310 13.02 -16.19 -22.96
C CYS A 310 13.86 -15.97 -24.23
N VAL A 311 13.47 -15.03 -25.10
CA VAL A 311 14.25 -14.71 -26.31
C VAL A 311 15.60 -14.09 -25.94
N GLN A 312 15.61 -13.17 -24.97
CA GLN A 312 16.85 -12.53 -24.52
C GLN A 312 17.76 -13.51 -23.77
N ALA A 313 17.20 -14.39 -22.94
CA ALA A 313 17.93 -15.45 -22.27
C ALA A 313 18.56 -16.45 -23.26
N LYS A 314 17.84 -16.83 -24.34
CA LYS A 314 18.41 -17.67 -25.41
C LYS A 314 19.57 -16.99 -26.12
N LYS A 315 19.43 -15.70 -26.47
CA LYS A 315 20.52 -14.92 -27.09
C LYS A 315 21.74 -14.80 -26.17
N ALA A 316 21.51 -14.54 -24.88
CA ALA A 316 22.56 -14.48 -23.87
C ALA A 316 23.26 -15.84 -23.72
N ALA A 317 22.50 -16.94 -23.63
CA ALA A 317 23.07 -18.29 -23.54
C ALA A 317 23.94 -18.65 -24.75
N ILE A 318 23.48 -18.34 -25.97
CA ILE A 318 24.26 -18.54 -27.20
C ILE A 318 25.54 -17.68 -27.18
N PHE A 319 25.46 -16.44 -26.71
CA PHE A 319 26.60 -15.54 -26.60
C PHE A 319 27.64 -16.04 -25.58
N ILE A 320 27.18 -16.57 -24.44
CA ILE A 320 28.03 -17.13 -23.37
C ILE A 320 28.77 -18.39 -23.86
N VAL A 321 28.07 -19.30 -24.54
CA VAL A 321 28.66 -20.55 -25.07
C VAL A 321 29.72 -20.27 -26.14
N LYS A 322 29.54 -19.21 -26.93
CA LYS A 322 30.44 -18.89 -28.05
C LYS A 322 31.73 -18.14 -27.64
N ASN A 323 31.77 -17.52 -26.47
CA ASN A 323 32.88 -16.64 -26.06
C ASN A 323 33.46 -17.09 -24.70
N SER A 324 34.33 -18.10 -24.75
CA SER A 324 34.47 -19.11 -23.67
C SER A 324 35.31 -18.75 -22.44
N SER A 325 35.94 -17.57 -22.36
CA SER A 325 36.72 -17.19 -21.16
C SER A 325 36.37 -15.80 -20.60
N ALA A 326 36.31 -14.78 -21.44
CA ALA A 326 36.03 -13.41 -21.00
C ALA A 326 34.59 -13.23 -20.44
N VAL A 327 33.61 -13.90 -21.04
CA VAL A 327 32.20 -13.80 -20.60
C VAL A 327 31.99 -14.53 -19.28
N PHE A 328 32.65 -15.66 -19.07
CA PHE A 328 32.60 -16.40 -17.82
C PHE A 328 33.19 -15.58 -16.65
N VAL A 329 34.33 -14.92 -16.87
CA VAL A 329 34.92 -13.99 -15.89
C VAL A 329 33.95 -12.84 -15.58
N GLY A 330 33.33 -12.24 -16.60
CA GLY A 330 32.34 -11.18 -16.41
C GLY A 330 31.11 -11.62 -15.60
N ILE A 331 30.58 -12.82 -15.88
CA ILE A 331 29.45 -13.40 -15.12
C ILE A 331 29.85 -13.66 -13.67
N LEU A 332 31.05 -14.24 -13.45
CA LEU A 332 31.54 -14.52 -12.11
C LEU A 332 31.76 -13.22 -11.31
N SER A 333 32.33 -12.19 -11.92
CA SER A 333 32.48 -10.86 -11.30
C SER A 333 31.13 -10.25 -10.94
N PHE A 334 30.12 -10.39 -11.80
CA PHE A 334 28.76 -9.92 -11.51
C PHE A 334 28.08 -10.71 -10.39
N LEU A 335 28.27 -12.03 -10.35
CA LEU A 335 27.75 -12.88 -9.28
C LEU A 335 28.36 -12.50 -7.92
N ILE A 336 29.69 -12.28 -7.88
CA ILE A 336 30.38 -11.79 -6.67
C ILE A 336 29.81 -10.43 -6.24
N TYR A 337 29.58 -9.50 -7.18
CA TYR A 337 28.96 -8.21 -6.87
C TYR A 337 27.56 -8.35 -6.24
N ILE A 338 26.72 -9.28 -6.73
CA ILE A 338 25.40 -9.56 -6.14
C ILE A 338 25.54 -10.13 -4.73
N ILE A 339 26.44 -11.11 -4.53
CA ILE A 339 26.65 -11.73 -3.22
C ILE A 339 27.11 -10.70 -2.19
N VAL A 340 28.03 -9.82 -2.56
CA VAL A 340 28.52 -8.73 -1.68
C VAL A 340 27.38 -7.75 -1.35
N ASN A 341 26.57 -7.34 -2.33
CA ASN A 341 25.42 -6.47 -2.07
C ASN A 341 24.36 -7.15 -1.19
N MET A 342 24.08 -8.43 -1.41
CA MET A 342 23.15 -9.19 -0.58
C MET A 342 23.62 -9.25 0.88
N PHE A 343 24.92 -9.49 1.10
CA PHE A 343 25.53 -9.47 2.42
C PHE A 343 25.44 -8.08 3.09
N LEU A 344 25.74 -7.02 2.33
CA LEU A 344 25.66 -5.63 2.82
C LEU A 344 24.22 -5.25 3.22
N ILE A 345 23.22 -5.64 2.43
CA ILE A 345 21.80 -5.41 2.72
C ILE A 345 21.32 -6.27 3.89
N PHE A 346 21.78 -7.52 4.02
CA PHE A 346 21.43 -8.36 5.16
C PHE A 346 22.01 -7.80 6.48
N SER A 347 23.22 -7.26 6.43
CA SER A 347 23.89 -6.61 7.56
C SER A 347 23.16 -5.37 8.09
N LEU A 348 22.22 -4.80 7.32
CA LEU A 348 21.39 -3.65 7.71
C LEU A 348 20.52 -3.95 8.94
N ALA A 349 20.15 -5.22 9.14
CA ALA A 349 19.43 -5.69 10.32
C ALA A 349 20.27 -5.67 11.61
N SER A 350 21.61 -5.80 11.50
CA SER A 350 22.51 -5.94 12.64
C SER A 350 23.29 -4.67 13.00
N LEU A 351 23.65 -3.83 12.02
CA LEU A 351 24.58 -2.71 12.23
C LEU A 351 23.96 -1.31 12.10
N LYS A 352 22.65 -1.21 11.81
CA LYS A 352 21.92 0.05 11.51
C LYS A 352 22.76 1.00 10.62
N GLY A 353 22.58 2.33 10.66
CA GLY A 353 22.98 3.30 9.60
C GLY A 353 24.38 3.18 8.95
N VAL A 354 25.36 2.55 9.60
CA VAL A 354 26.68 2.24 9.01
C VAL A 354 26.58 1.33 7.78
N SER A 355 25.69 0.35 7.80
CA SER A 355 25.47 -0.59 6.68
C SER A 355 24.92 0.12 5.43
N VAL A 356 24.04 1.11 5.60
CA VAL A 356 23.54 1.95 4.50
C VAL A 356 24.68 2.73 3.85
N PHE A 357 25.51 3.39 4.67
CA PHE A 357 26.65 4.16 4.18
C PHE A 357 27.65 3.28 3.42
N LEU A 358 28.00 2.11 3.97
CA LEU A 358 28.94 1.18 3.35
C LEU A 358 28.41 0.63 2.02
N THR A 359 27.10 0.39 1.93
CA THR A 359 26.44 -0.05 0.69
C THR A 359 26.53 1.01 -0.40
N ILE A 360 26.27 2.28 -0.06
CA ILE A 360 26.36 3.39 -1.02
C ILE A 360 27.81 3.60 -1.46
N ALA A 361 28.76 3.64 -0.52
CA ALA A 361 30.18 3.83 -0.80
C ALA A 361 30.74 2.72 -1.72
N PHE A 362 30.39 1.45 -1.47
CA PHE A 362 30.77 0.32 -2.31
C PHE A 362 30.25 0.49 -3.75
N ASN A 363 28.98 0.84 -3.91
CA ASN A 363 28.37 1.02 -5.23
C ASN A 363 28.98 2.19 -6.01
N ILE A 364 29.34 3.29 -5.34
CA ILE A 364 30.08 4.40 -5.95
C ILE A 364 31.47 3.95 -6.40
N GLY A 365 32.19 3.19 -5.58
CA GLY A 365 33.50 2.63 -5.94
C GLY A 365 33.45 1.73 -7.18
N VAL A 366 32.44 0.84 -7.24
CA VAL A 366 32.20 -0.02 -8.41
C VAL A 366 31.89 0.81 -9.65
N LEU A 367 31.08 1.88 -9.53
CA LEU A 367 30.77 2.77 -10.64
C LEU A 367 32.02 3.45 -11.21
N ILE A 368 32.88 3.99 -10.33
CA ILE A 368 34.16 4.61 -10.73
C ILE A 368 35.03 3.58 -11.47
N PHE A 369 35.14 2.36 -10.93
CA PHE A 369 35.90 1.28 -11.57
C PHE A 369 35.38 0.97 -12.98
N ILE A 370 34.06 0.86 -13.17
CA ILE A 370 33.44 0.60 -14.48
C ILE A 370 33.74 1.75 -15.46
N CYS A 371 33.63 3.01 -15.02
CA CYS A 371 33.94 4.16 -15.88
C CYS A 371 35.41 4.17 -16.32
N LEU A 372 36.34 3.89 -15.42
CA LEU A 372 37.77 3.78 -15.77
C LEU A 372 38.02 2.62 -16.73
N PHE A 373 37.39 1.47 -16.51
CA PHE A 373 37.48 0.30 -17.39
C PHE A 373 36.99 0.62 -18.81
N LEU A 374 35.81 1.24 -18.93
CA LEU A 374 35.23 1.65 -20.21
C LEU A 374 36.08 2.72 -20.92
N SER A 375 36.65 3.68 -20.18
CA SER A 375 37.54 4.69 -20.74
C SER A 375 38.82 4.08 -21.34
N ASN A 376 39.42 3.10 -20.66
CA ASN A 376 40.58 2.38 -21.17
C ASN A 376 40.23 1.55 -22.43
N LEU A 377 39.05 0.91 -22.45
CA LEU A 377 38.56 0.21 -23.65
C LEU A 377 38.35 1.14 -24.83
N ASP A 378 37.75 2.31 -24.61
CA ASP A 378 37.51 3.29 -25.67
C ASP A 378 38.83 3.84 -26.23
N ARG A 379 39.83 4.09 -25.37
CA ARG A 379 41.19 4.45 -25.79
C ARG A 379 41.81 3.37 -26.66
N LEU A 380 41.78 2.10 -26.23
CA LEU A 380 42.30 0.99 -27.04
C LEU A 380 41.57 0.87 -28.39
N ARG A 381 40.25 1.06 -28.40
CA ARG A 381 39.47 1.06 -29.64
C ARG A 381 39.88 2.20 -30.59
N LYS A 382 40.16 3.39 -30.06
CA LYS A 382 40.68 4.52 -30.86
C LYS A 382 42.06 4.21 -31.43
N GLU A 383 42.94 3.59 -30.64
CA GLU A 383 44.26 3.17 -31.10
C GLU A 383 44.20 2.14 -32.23
N THR A 384 43.28 1.18 -32.16
CA THR A 384 43.07 0.23 -33.26
C THR A 384 42.50 0.91 -34.51
N GLN A 385 41.62 1.90 -34.35
CA GLN A 385 41.10 2.69 -35.48
C GLN A 385 42.17 3.58 -36.13
N ALA A 386 43.10 4.12 -35.34
CA ALA A 386 44.23 4.86 -35.86
C ALA A 386 45.18 3.95 -36.66
N LEU A 387 45.42 2.74 -36.15
CA LEU A 387 46.18 1.70 -36.85
C LEU A 387 45.54 1.34 -38.22
N GLU A 388 44.21 1.21 -38.29
CA GLU A 388 43.49 0.97 -39.56
C GLU A 388 43.65 2.11 -40.58
N LYS A 389 43.85 3.35 -40.10
CA LYS A 389 44.08 4.53 -40.94
C LYS A 389 45.53 4.72 -41.37
N GLY A 390 46.43 3.82 -40.97
CA GLY A 390 47.86 3.90 -41.28
C GLY A 390 48.67 4.79 -40.32
N GLU A 391 48.12 5.15 -39.16
CA GLU A 391 48.85 5.86 -38.11
C GLU A 391 49.53 4.84 -37.18
N TYR A 392 50.86 4.69 -37.31
CA TYR A 392 51.65 3.70 -36.58
C TYR A 392 52.39 4.26 -35.35
N ALA A 393 51.97 5.42 -34.84
CA ALA A 393 52.60 6.02 -33.66
C ALA A 393 52.42 5.12 -32.43
N LEU A 394 53.52 4.89 -31.70
CA LEU A 394 53.53 4.08 -30.48
C LEU A 394 52.88 4.86 -29.32
N THR A 395 52.05 4.17 -28.54
CA THR A 395 51.34 4.77 -27.39
C THR A 395 51.99 4.31 -26.08
N ASP A 396 52.03 5.16 -25.05
CA ASP A 396 52.54 4.75 -23.73
C ASP A 396 51.62 3.70 -23.08
N SER A 397 52.07 2.44 -23.07
CA SER A 397 51.37 1.31 -22.47
C SER A 397 51.17 1.44 -20.95
N ASN A 398 52.00 2.23 -20.26
CA ASN A 398 51.88 2.44 -18.81
C ASN A 398 50.69 3.33 -18.42
N SER A 399 50.16 4.10 -19.37
CA SER A 399 48.99 4.96 -19.15
C SER A 399 47.67 4.18 -19.05
N TYR A 400 47.69 2.88 -19.37
CA TYR A 400 46.54 1.99 -19.30
C TYR A 400 46.46 1.27 -17.95
N MET A 401 45.24 0.95 -17.53
CA MET A 401 44.99 0.09 -16.38
C MET A 401 45.74 -1.25 -16.53
N LEU A 402 46.19 -1.84 -15.41
CA LEU A 402 46.97 -3.10 -15.37
C LEU A 402 46.41 -4.22 -16.27
N PHE A 403 45.08 -4.38 -16.32
CA PHE A 403 44.42 -5.37 -17.18
C PHE A 403 44.60 -5.12 -18.69
N PHE A 404 44.71 -3.85 -19.10
CA PHE A 404 44.82 -3.43 -20.50
C PHE A 404 46.26 -3.21 -20.97
N ARG A 405 47.21 -3.06 -20.04
CA ARG A 405 48.63 -2.82 -20.36
C ARG A 405 49.22 -3.85 -21.32
N LYS A 406 49.03 -5.15 -21.06
CA LYS A 406 49.52 -6.23 -21.95
C LYS A 406 48.92 -6.17 -23.34
N PHE A 407 47.65 -5.76 -23.43
CA PHE A 407 46.97 -5.58 -24.70
C PHE A 407 47.52 -4.36 -25.46
N ALA A 408 47.78 -3.25 -24.77
CA ALA A 408 48.45 -2.07 -25.34
C ALA A 408 49.88 -2.38 -25.83
N GLU A 409 50.67 -3.13 -25.06
CA GLU A 409 52.01 -3.60 -25.47
C GLU A 409 51.94 -4.47 -26.72
N SER A 410 51.01 -5.41 -26.79
CA SER A 410 50.80 -6.26 -27.97
C SER A 410 50.39 -5.46 -29.21
N LEU A 411 49.56 -4.42 -29.03
CA LEU A 411 49.16 -3.52 -30.11
C LEU A 411 50.33 -2.67 -30.61
N ASN A 412 51.20 -2.21 -29.73
CA ASN A 412 52.42 -1.48 -30.09
C ASN A 412 53.40 -2.35 -30.91
N HIS A 413 53.61 -3.60 -30.52
CA HIS A 413 54.41 -4.52 -31.34
C HIS A 413 53.82 -4.75 -32.73
N THR A 414 52.48 -4.75 -32.84
CA THR A 414 51.79 -4.86 -34.14
C THR A 414 52.01 -3.60 -34.99
N LYS A 415 51.90 -2.40 -34.39
CA LYS A 415 52.19 -1.13 -35.06
C LYS A 415 53.64 -1.08 -35.60
N GLU A 416 54.60 -1.50 -34.78
CA GLU A 416 56.03 -1.55 -35.13
C GLU A 416 56.31 -2.56 -36.26
N GLY A 417 55.75 -3.77 -36.17
CA GLY A 417 55.90 -4.77 -37.23
C GLY A 417 55.33 -4.29 -38.57
N MET A 418 54.20 -3.58 -38.53
CA MET A 418 53.55 -3.02 -39.72
C MET A 418 54.35 -1.86 -40.34
N SER A 419 54.90 -0.95 -39.52
CA SER A 419 55.71 0.17 -40.01
C SER A 419 57.00 -0.32 -40.69
N VAL A 420 57.68 -1.31 -40.11
CA VAL A 420 58.87 -1.93 -40.70
C VAL A 420 58.54 -2.64 -42.02
N ALA A 421 57.42 -3.38 -42.08
CA ALA A 421 56.99 -4.05 -43.31
C ALA A 421 56.65 -3.04 -44.43
N LEU A 422 55.99 -1.94 -44.07
CA LEU A 422 55.65 -0.87 -45.00
C LEU A 422 56.90 -0.14 -45.53
N GLU A 423 57.87 0.15 -44.67
CA GLU A 423 59.13 0.78 -45.09
C GLU A 423 59.88 -0.11 -46.08
N LYS A 424 59.93 -1.42 -45.81
CA LYS A 424 60.57 -2.39 -46.71
C LYS A 424 59.87 -2.48 -48.07
N SER A 425 58.53 -2.42 -48.10
CA SER A 425 57.77 -2.45 -49.36
C SER A 425 57.97 -1.18 -50.18
N ILE A 426 57.93 0.00 -49.55
CA ILE A 426 58.21 1.29 -50.19
C ILE A 426 59.64 1.31 -50.75
N LYS A 427 60.62 0.83 -49.99
CA LYS A 427 62.01 0.73 -50.46
C LYS A 427 62.14 -0.23 -51.64
N SER A 428 61.42 -1.36 -51.64
CA SER A 428 61.40 -2.30 -52.76
C SER A 428 60.77 -1.70 -54.01
N GLU A 429 59.65 -0.97 -53.89
CA GLU A 429 59.00 -0.30 -55.01
C GLU A 429 59.85 0.84 -55.58
N ARG A 430 60.50 1.62 -54.70
CA ARG A 430 61.49 2.63 -55.14
C ARG A 430 62.64 1.99 -55.91
N PHE A 431 63.21 0.90 -55.39
CA PHE A 431 64.30 0.19 -56.06
C PHE A 431 63.88 -0.36 -57.43
N LYS A 432 62.68 -0.95 -57.55
CA LYS A 432 62.15 -1.37 -58.87
C LYS A 432 62.00 -0.20 -59.82
N THR A 433 61.48 0.94 -59.35
CA THR A 433 61.26 2.14 -60.16
C THR A 433 62.59 2.73 -60.64
N GLU A 434 63.60 2.82 -59.77
CA GLU A 434 64.96 3.24 -60.12
C GLU A 434 65.60 2.29 -61.14
N LEU A 435 65.44 0.98 -60.94
CA LEU A 435 65.96 -0.03 -61.87
C LEU A 435 65.31 0.12 -63.26
N ILE A 436 63.99 0.26 -63.34
CA ILE A 436 63.26 0.47 -64.60
C ILE A 436 63.72 1.77 -65.28
N THR A 437 63.86 2.85 -64.51
CA THR A 437 64.27 4.15 -65.04
C THR A 437 65.68 4.10 -65.60
N ASN A 438 66.63 3.48 -64.88
CA ASN A 438 68.00 3.29 -65.35
C ASN A 438 68.07 2.42 -66.60
N VAL A 439 67.38 1.27 -66.61
CA VAL A 439 67.34 0.40 -67.80
C VAL A 439 66.70 1.11 -68.99
N SER A 440 65.64 1.89 -68.75
CA SER A 440 64.97 2.64 -69.81
C SER A 440 65.81 3.81 -70.34
N HIS A 441 66.67 4.40 -69.50
CA HIS A 441 67.65 5.39 -69.92
C HIS A 441 68.73 4.76 -70.81
N ASP A 442 69.25 3.58 -70.44
CA ASP A 442 70.33 2.92 -71.17
C ASP A 442 69.89 2.25 -72.49
N LEU A 443 68.62 1.85 -72.59
CA LEU A 443 68.02 1.32 -73.83
C LEU A 443 67.81 2.39 -74.91
N LYS A 444 67.72 3.66 -74.50
CA LYS A 444 67.44 4.80 -75.38
C LYS A 444 68.76 5.39 -75.89
#